data_AF-A0A2V8FRX4-F1
#
_entry.id   AF-A0A2V8FRX4-F1
#
_cell.length_a   1.000
_cell.length_b   1.000
_cell.length_c   1.000
_cell.angle_alpha   90.00
_cell.angle_beta   90.00
_cell.angle_gamma   90.00
#
_symmetry.space_group_name_H-M   'P 1'
#
loop_
_entity.id
_entity.type
_entity.pdbx_description
1 polymer ?
#
loop_
_entity_poly.entity_id
_entity_poly.type
_entity_poly.pdbx_seq_one_letter_code
_entity_poly.pdbx_strand_id
1 'polypeptide(L)'
;MGAEPASATGRRARRRALRRAQPVPARPDRSHHRKRHHRRHLAARRRVARRRRGRCRRRNGDAGIHRDADASRSDLWRGARPHLARVRHHQRARRVPQSLRRPRAARGDCERASRRPARLHRRRFVRRGGVSIGSEPQLDAALARATLLGVDFMTLRGRLGGRLESRLADYAHGHGLRLTTTEIFPAMAFGFDDLNVPLRQPYHDVIDVVAKSGLAWTPMLATHLGLVTSIEHDRTILRDPRLSMFPPAIAAAYRAMANARNETQGLEAAFKPYRDTVKAIVLAGGRVVVGTDAGTNAVSPVEAPYGLSLHVELEQLVASGMTPFQALQAATLSAAEALGVADEIGTIEPGKFADLVFLGGDPLQDIRRTRDVRRVMRGGRIYDASLLGVPQQAPR
;
A
#
# COMPACT_ATOMS: atom_id res chain seq x y z
N MET A 1 -55.92 -53.11 -61.66
CA MET A 1 -57.10 -52.82 -60.82
C MET A 1 -56.73 -51.59 -59.98
N GLY A 2 -56.89 -50.38 -60.51
CA GLY A 2 -58.11 -49.57 -60.42
C GLY A 2 -57.99 -48.67 -59.17
N ALA A 3 -58.09 -47.34 -59.18
CA ALA A 3 -58.50 -46.40 -60.21
C ALA A 3 -57.87 -45.00 -59.96
N GLU A 4 -57.72 -44.28 -61.07
CA GLU A 4 -57.39 -42.87 -61.34
C GLU A 4 -58.39 -41.83 -60.73
N PRO A 5 -58.24 -40.49 -60.97
CA PRO A 5 -57.08 -39.71 -61.41
C PRO A 5 -56.91 -38.32 -60.72
N ALA A 6 -55.83 -37.64 -61.10
CA ALA A 6 -55.55 -36.21 -60.92
C ALA A 6 -56.30 -35.29 -61.91
N SER A 7 -56.44 -34.00 -61.56
CA SER A 7 -56.29 -32.81 -62.44
C SER A 7 -56.50 -31.54 -61.59
N ALA A 8 -55.53 -30.63 -61.42
CA ALA A 8 -54.96 -29.62 -62.33
C ALA A 8 -55.78 -28.31 -62.38
N THR A 9 -55.04 -27.19 -62.54
CA THR A 9 -55.44 -25.76 -62.66
C THR A 9 -55.74 -25.04 -61.33
N GLY A 10 -55.40 -23.77 -61.09
CA GLY A 10 -54.75 -22.72 -61.86
C GLY A 10 -54.85 -21.38 -61.12
N ARG A 11 -53.69 -20.71 -60.97
CA ARG A 11 -53.42 -19.30 -60.64
C ARG A 11 -54.61 -18.28 -60.65
N ARG A 12 -54.77 -17.48 -59.55
CA ARG A 12 -54.56 -16.00 -59.46
C ARG A 12 -55.42 -15.29 -58.36
N ALA A 13 -54.71 -14.43 -57.62
CA ALA A 13 -55.07 -13.06 -57.21
C ALA A 13 -56.07 -12.76 -56.06
N ARG A 14 -55.47 -12.19 -55.00
CA ARG A 14 -55.84 -10.97 -54.24
C ARG A 14 -57.25 -10.85 -53.61
N ARG A 15 -57.30 -10.70 -52.28
CA ARG A 15 -57.87 -9.51 -51.61
C ARG A 15 -57.51 -9.42 -50.12
N ARG A 16 -57.19 -8.19 -49.71
CA ARG A 16 -56.90 -7.71 -48.35
C ARG A 16 -58.09 -7.90 -47.40
N ALA A 17 -57.82 -8.15 -46.13
CA ALA A 17 -58.65 -7.66 -45.02
C ALA A 17 -57.76 -7.25 -43.84
N LEU A 18 -57.78 -5.95 -43.55
CA LEU A 18 -57.18 -5.33 -42.38
C LEU A 18 -57.94 -5.73 -41.11
N ARG A 19 -57.22 -6.03 -40.01
CA ARG A 19 -57.75 -5.82 -38.65
C ARG A 19 -56.74 -5.03 -37.82
N ARG A 20 -57.31 -4.04 -37.13
CA ARG A 20 -56.70 -2.86 -36.53
C ARG A 20 -55.94 -3.20 -35.24
N ALA A 21 -54.74 -2.62 -35.11
CA ALA A 21 -54.01 -2.53 -33.86
C ALA A 21 -54.66 -1.49 -32.92
N GLN A 22 -54.80 -1.83 -31.64
CA GLN A 22 -55.20 -0.90 -30.59
C GLN A 22 -53.99 -0.09 -30.09
N PRO A 23 -54.13 1.22 -29.79
CA PRO A 23 -53.03 2.06 -29.33
C PRO A 23 -52.79 1.94 -27.81
N VAL A 24 -51.52 1.78 -27.44
CA VAL A 24 -51.01 1.86 -26.06
C VAL A 24 -50.90 3.33 -25.64
N PRO A 25 -51.35 3.74 -24.43
CA PRO A 25 -51.34 5.15 -24.03
C PRO A 25 -49.93 5.65 -23.68
N ALA A 26 -49.63 6.87 -24.14
CA ALA A 26 -48.38 7.58 -23.93
C ALA A 26 -48.17 7.98 -22.46
N ARG A 27 -46.95 7.77 -21.95
CA ARG A 27 -46.50 8.26 -20.63
C ARG A 27 -46.28 9.80 -20.69
N PRO A 28 -46.64 10.57 -19.66
CA PRO A 28 -46.46 12.01 -19.65
C PRO A 28 -44.97 12.40 -19.46
N ASP A 29 -44.56 13.42 -20.22
CA ASP A 29 -43.22 14.00 -20.22
C ASP A 29 -42.85 14.63 -18.85
N ARG A 30 -41.80 14.09 -18.21
CA ARG A 30 -41.25 14.54 -16.92
C ARG A 30 -40.16 15.60 -17.07
N SER A 31 -40.08 16.33 -18.19
CA SER A 31 -39.05 17.34 -18.44
C SER A 31 -39.34 18.72 -17.83
N HIS A 32 -40.61 19.07 -17.55
CA HIS A 32 -41.00 20.42 -17.11
C HIS A 32 -41.14 20.63 -15.59
N HIS A 33 -41.30 19.57 -14.80
CA HIS A 33 -41.40 19.69 -13.33
C HIS A 33 -40.05 19.79 -12.60
N ARG A 34 -38.95 19.30 -13.18
CA ARG A 34 -37.61 19.36 -12.54
C ARG A 34 -36.97 20.75 -12.54
N LYS A 35 -37.26 21.61 -13.53
CA LYS A 35 -36.68 22.96 -13.62
C LYS A 35 -37.25 23.96 -12.60
N ARG A 36 -38.51 23.78 -12.16
CA ARG A 36 -39.13 24.64 -11.12
C ARG A 36 -38.69 24.31 -9.69
N HIS A 37 -38.42 23.04 -9.39
CA HIS A 37 -37.90 22.64 -8.07
C HIS A 37 -36.44 23.03 -7.83
N HIS A 38 -35.60 23.05 -8.88
CA HIS A 38 -34.19 23.41 -8.75
C HIS A 38 -33.99 24.91 -8.45
N ARG A 39 -34.80 25.80 -9.04
CA ARG A 39 -34.75 27.26 -8.78
C ARG A 39 -35.22 27.64 -7.38
N ARG A 40 -36.20 26.93 -6.79
CA ARG A 40 -36.67 27.17 -5.41
C ARG A 40 -35.65 26.72 -4.35
N HIS A 41 -34.93 25.62 -4.57
CA HIS A 41 -33.88 25.16 -3.65
C HIS A 41 -32.62 26.05 -3.63
N LEU A 42 -32.23 26.62 -4.77
CA LEU A 42 -31.10 27.56 -4.85
C LEU A 42 -31.40 28.91 -4.17
N ALA A 43 -32.64 29.40 -4.24
CA ALA A 43 -33.07 30.60 -3.54
C ALA A 43 -33.13 30.41 -2.00
N ALA A 44 -33.55 29.23 -1.52
CA ALA A 44 -33.57 28.89 -0.10
C ALA A 44 -32.15 28.75 0.49
N ARG A 45 -31.20 28.15 -0.25
CA ARG A 45 -29.79 28.01 0.19
C ARG A 45 -29.06 29.37 0.29
N ARG A 46 -29.36 30.33 -0.59
CA ARG A 46 -28.80 31.70 -0.51
C ARG A 46 -29.33 32.51 0.67
N ARG A 47 -30.58 32.29 1.11
CA ARG A 47 -31.15 32.95 2.32
C ARG A 47 -30.59 32.40 3.63
N VAL A 48 -30.29 31.09 3.71
CA VAL A 48 -29.66 30.47 4.90
C VAL A 48 -28.19 30.88 5.04
N ALA A 49 -27.45 31.02 3.93
CA ALA A 49 -26.06 31.48 3.94
C ALA A 49 -25.92 32.95 4.39
N ARG A 50 -26.88 33.83 4.03
CA ARG A 50 -26.91 35.24 4.51
C ARG A 50 -27.29 35.35 6.00
N ARG A 51 -28.17 34.48 6.52
CA ARG A 51 -28.50 34.44 7.97
C ARG A 51 -27.36 33.90 8.85
N ARG A 52 -26.51 32.99 8.34
CA ARG A 52 -25.33 32.49 9.08
C ARG A 52 -24.18 33.51 9.13
N ARG A 53 -23.95 34.27 8.05
CA ARG A 53 -22.93 35.35 8.04
C ARG A 53 -23.30 36.56 8.93
N GLY A 54 -24.58 36.80 9.18
CA GLY A 54 -25.05 37.84 10.10
C GLY A 54 -24.99 37.46 11.59
N ARG A 55 -24.91 36.17 11.93
CA ARG A 55 -24.84 35.69 13.33
C ARG A 55 -23.43 35.50 13.89
N CYS A 56 -22.40 35.40 13.03
CA CYS A 56 -21.00 35.31 13.49
C CYS A 56 -20.32 36.67 13.74
N ARG A 57 -21.00 37.80 13.52
CA ARG A 57 -20.49 39.15 13.86
C ARG A 57 -20.95 39.69 15.23
N ARG A 58 -21.62 38.89 16.07
CA ARG A 58 -22.13 39.32 17.39
C ARG A 58 -21.69 38.45 18.58
N ARG A 59 -20.71 37.57 18.43
CA ARG A 59 -20.08 36.84 19.55
C ARG A 59 -18.58 36.78 19.32
N ASN A 60 -17.90 37.81 19.80
CA ASN A 60 -16.52 37.88 20.28
C ASN A 60 -16.15 39.37 20.30
N GLY A 61 -16.68 40.08 21.29
CA GLY A 61 -16.01 41.24 21.85
C GLY A 61 -14.99 40.75 22.86
N ASP A 62 -13.85 41.44 22.88
CA ASP A 62 -12.80 41.44 23.89
C ASP A 62 -11.92 40.20 24.04
N ALA A 63 -10.83 40.19 23.28
CA ALA A 63 -9.47 40.06 23.84
C ALA A 63 -8.41 40.28 22.75
N GLY A 64 -7.66 41.38 22.88
CA GLY A 64 -6.21 41.37 22.68
C GLY A 64 -5.62 41.64 21.29
N ILE A 65 -4.91 42.78 21.24
CA ILE A 65 -3.51 42.90 20.77
C ILE A 65 -3.29 43.27 19.29
N HIS A 66 -2.81 44.51 19.15
CA HIS A 66 -1.94 45.13 18.14
C HIS A 66 -1.88 44.55 16.72
N ARG A 67 -2.31 45.43 15.81
CA ARG A 67 -1.84 45.52 14.42
C ARG A 67 -0.34 45.83 14.44
N ASP A 68 0.44 45.02 13.74
CA ASP A 68 1.50 45.49 12.83
C ASP A 68 1.73 44.37 11.82
N ALA A 69 1.23 44.61 10.61
CA ALA A 69 1.46 43.79 9.44
C ALA A 69 1.83 44.74 8.32
N ASP A 70 3.13 44.98 8.14
CA ASP A 70 3.71 45.24 6.83
C ASP A 70 5.22 44.94 6.84
N ALA A 71 5.71 44.49 5.68
CA ALA A 71 7.11 44.23 5.32
C ALA A 71 7.79 42.94 5.84
N SER A 72 7.67 41.85 5.08
CA SER A 72 8.83 41.14 4.47
C SER A 72 8.38 39.82 3.82
N ARG A 73 7.96 39.92 2.56
CA ARG A 73 8.02 38.79 1.61
C ARG A 73 9.43 38.75 1.02
N SER A 74 9.81 37.54 0.57
CA SER A 74 11.02 37.15 -0.17
C SER A 74 12.34 37.26 0.60
N ASP A 75 12.84 36.12 1.11
CA ASP A 75 14.25 35.67 0.96
C ASP A 75 14.53 34.39 1.75
N LEU A 76 14.03 33.24 1.27
CA LEU A 76 14.41 31.92 1.81
C LEU A 76 14.51 30.86 0.71
N TRP A 77 15.05 31.20 -0.47
CA TRP A 77 15.49 30.21 -1.47
C TRP A 77 16.56 30.83 -2.37
N ARG A 78 17.82 30.84 -1.91
CA ARG A 78 19.01 30.97 -2.76
C ARG A 78 20.26 30.67 -1.94
N GLY A 79 20.96 29.57 -2.24
CA GLY A 79 22.32 29.36 -1.73
C GLY A 79 22.74 27.91 -1.49
N ALA A 80 22.83 27.10 -2.54
CA ALA A 80 23.72 25.93 -2.52
C ALA A 80 24.11 25.53 -3.95
N ARG A 81 25.33 25.89 -4.37
CA ARG A 81 26.09 25.19 -5.41
C ARG A 81 27.47 24.83 -4.84
N PRO A 82 28.10 23.73 -5.29
CA PRO A 82 29.16 23.07 -4.56
C PRO A 82 30.55 23.58 -4.98
N HIS A 83 31.46 23.76 -4.02
CA HIS A 83 32.88 23.93 -4.29
C HIS A 83 33.68 22.74 -3.77
N LEU A 84 34.19 21.95 -4.71
CA LEU A 84 35.37 21.11 -4.57
C LEU A 84 36.61 21.99 -4.37
N ALA A 85 37.30 21.87 -3.24
CA ALA A 85 38.74 22.13 -3.16
C ALA A 85 39.38 21.61 -1.85
N ARG A 86 40.27 20.63 -2.05
CA ARG A 86 41.59 20.43 -1.43
C ARG A 86 41.73 20.40 0.10
N VAL A 87 42.02 19.18 0.54
CA VAL A 87 42.73 18.80 1.77
C VAL A 87 44.01 19.61 1.97
N ARG A 88 44.19 20.20 3.16
CA ARG A 88 45.49 20.42 3.81
C ARG A 88 45.39 20.18 5.31
N HIS A 89 46.27 19.32 5.81
CA HIS A 89 46.48 19.02 7.21
C HIS A 89 46.94 20.25 8.00
N HIS A 90 46.34 20.49 9.16
CA HIS A 90 47.05 21.07 10.30
C HIS A 90 46.57 20.46 11.60
N GLN A 91 47.44 19.67 12.22
CA GLN A 91 47.34 19.22 13.59
C GLN A 91 47.47 20.42 14.54
N ARG A 92 46.53 20.58 15.48
CA ARG A 92 46.77 21.29 16.74
C ARG A 92 46.16 20.48 17.88
N ALA A 93 47.05 19.93 18.70
CA ALA A 93 46.74 19.24 19.93
C ALA A 93 46.07 20.18 20.94
N ARG A 94 44.95 19.75 21.53
CA ARG A 94 44.40 20.34 22.76
C ARG A 94 44.53 19.33 23.89
N ARG A 95 45.30 19.72 24.92
CA ARG A 95 45.52 18.99 26.17
C ARG A 95 44.21 18.91 26.97
N VAL A 96 43.90 17.71 27.48
CA VAL A 96 42.82 17.46 28.44
C VAL A 96 43.44 17.41 29.85
N PRO A 97 42.85 18.03 30.89
CA PRO A 97 43.41 18.02 32.24
C PRO A 97 43.29 16.64 32.92
N GLN A 98 44.36 16.23 33.59
CA GLN A 98 44.44 15.03 34.42
C GLN A 98 43.85 15.31 35.81
N SER A 99 42.62 14.86 36.07
CA SER A 99 42.16 14.62 37.43
C SER A 99 40.97 13.65 37.41
N LEU A 100 41.25 12.38 37.73
CA LEU A 100 40.38 11.33 38.30
C LEU A 100 40.95 9.95 37.91
N ARG A 101 42.11 9.63 38.49
CA ARG A 101 42.64 8.25 38.48
C ARG A 101 41.80 7.40 39.44
N ARG A 102 41.21 6.30 38.95
CA ARG A 102 40.67 5.21 39.78
C ARG A 102 41.81 4.27 40.20
N PRO A 103 41.76 3.66 41.40
CA PRO A 103 42.83 2.79 41.88
C PRO A 103 42.80 1.42 41.18
N ARG A 104 43.99 0.87 40.95
CA ARG A 104 44.23 -0.50 40.47
C ARG A 104 43.91 -1.49 41.58
N ALA A 105 43.10 -2.51 41.29
CA ALA A 105 43.01 -3.72 42.10
C ALA A 105 43.02 -4.97 41.19
N ALA A 106 43.91 -5.88 41.56
CA ALA A 106 44.04 -7.32 41.30
C ALA A 106 43.51 -7.93 39.98
N ARG A 107 44.45 -8.56 39.26
CA ARG A 107 44.18 -9.65 38.32
C ARG A 107 43.68 -10.86 39.11
N GLY A 108 42.54 -11.40 38.71
CA GLY A 108 42.02 -12.70 39.12
C GLY A 108 41.14 -13.20 37.99
N ASP A 109 41.39 -14.44 37.57
CA ASP A 109 40.80 -15.09 36.39
C ASP A 109 39.28 -14.94 36.33
N CYS A 110 38.79 -14.40 35.23
CA CYS A 110 37.39 -14.48 34.87
C CYS A 110 37.32 -14.94 33.42
N GLU A 111 36.81 -16.14 33.27
CA GLU A 111 36.64 -16.88 32.03
C GLU A 111 36.15 -15.98 30.90
N ARG A 112 36.73 -16.16 29.71
CA ARG A 112 36.14 -15.69 28.46
C ARG A 112 34.81 -16.42 28.25
N ALA A 113 33.76 -15.94 28.90
CA ALA A 113 32.41 -16.16 28.45
C ALA A 113 32.29 -15.48 27.08
N SER A 114 32.48 -16.29 26.03
CA SER A 114 32.20 -15.90 24.66
C SER A 114 30.77 -15.36 24.61
N ARG A 115 30.61 -14.04 24.52
CA ARG A 115 29.35 -13.42 24.12
C ARG A 115 29.12 -13.77 22.65
N ARG A 116 28.71 -15.02 22.40
CA ARG A 116 28.00 -15.36 21.16
C ARG A 116 26.72 -14.52 21.18
N PRO A 117 26.42 -13.74 20.13
CA PRO A 117 25.14 -13.06 20.06
C PRO A 117 24.05 -14.13 20.17
N ALA A 118 23.07 -13.88 21.05
CA ALA A 118 21.97 -14.79 21.28
C ALA A 118 21.29 -15.08 19.93
N ARG A 119 21.38 -16.32 19.45
CA ARG A 119 20.63 -16.78 18.28
C ARG A 119 19.16 -16.55 18.57
N LEU A 120 18.50 -15.72 17.76
CA LEU A 120 17.10 -15.37 17.96
C LEU A 120 16.20 -16.61 17.90
N HIS A 121 15.46 -16.85 18.98
CA HIS A 121 14.25 -17.67 18.92
C HIS A 121 13.20 -16.89 18.10
N ARG A 122 12.83 -17.44 16.94
CA ARG A 122 11.75 -17.03 16.01
C ARG A 122 11.03 -15.72 16.37
N ARG A 123 11.41 -14.60 15.73
CA ARG A 123 10.63 -13.36 15.79
C ARG A 123 9.26 -13.58 15.15
N ARG A 124 8.19 -13.40 15.92
CA ARG A 124 6.84 -13.18 15.36
C ARG A 124 6.67 -11.67 15.28
N PHE A 125 6.49 -11.12 14.08
CA PHE A 125 6.13 -9.71 13.93
C PHE A 125 4.77 -9.45 14.61
N VAL A 126 4.77 -8.72 15.73
CA VAL A 126 3.53 -8.40 16.45
C VAL A 126 3.07 -6.99 16.11
N ARG A 127 1.98 -6.90 15.33
CA ARG A 127 1.21 -5.65 15.13
C ARG A 127 -0.02 -5.66 16.03
N ARG A 128 -0.04 -4.86 17.10
CA ARG A 128 -1.26 -4.63 17.92
C ARG A 128 -1.81 -3.21 17.66
N GLY A 129 -3.15 -3.09 17.70
CA GLY A 129 -3.92 -1.95 17.17
C GLY A 129 -3.44 -0.55 17.58
N GLY A 130 -3.62 0.41 16.66
CA GLY A 130 -3.16 1.80 16.81
C GLY A 130 -4.00 2.61 17.79
N VAL A 131 -3.38 3.63 18.38
CA VAL A 131 -4.01 4.62 19.26
C VAL A 131 -3.90 6.01 18.63
N SER A 132 -4.96 6.81 18.74
CA SER A 132 -4.88 8.22 18.33
C SER A 132 -4.06 9.00 19.35
N ILE A 133 -3.04 9.72 18.89
CA ILE A 133 -2.12 10.49 19.72
C ILE A 133 -2.28 11.97 19.37
N GLY A 134 -2.63 12.78 20.36
CA GLY A 134 -2.78 14.24 20.22
C GLY A 134 -1.96 15.04 21.23
N SER A 135 -1.26 14.39 22.18
CA SER A 135 -0.48 15.06 23.22
C SER A 135 0.75 14.26 23.63
N GLU A 136 1.71 14.93 24.27
CA GLU A 136 2.94 14.31 24.78
C GLU A 136 2.65 13.14 25.76
N PRO A 137 1.73 13.26 26.75
CA PRO A 137 1.44 12.13 27.64
C PRO A 137 0.82 10.93 26.94
N GLN A 138 0.04 11.16 25.87
CA GLN A 138 -0.52 10.07 25.07
C GLN A 138 0.56 9.35 24.27
N LEU A 139 1.54 10.10 23.74
CA LEU A 139 2.72 9.52 23.10
C LEU A 139 3.52 8.69 24.11
N ASP A 140 3.83 9.23 25.28
CA ASP A 140 4.59 8.53 26.32
C ASP A 140 3.90 7.22 26.74
N ALA A 141 2.57 7.24 26.92
CA ALA A 141 1.79 6.04 27.24
C ALA A 141 1.81 5.00 26.10
N ALA A 142 1.73 5.46 24.84
CA ALA A 142 1.81 4.58 23.68
C ALA A 142 3.19 3.92 23.54
N LEU A 143 4.26 4.70 23.77
CA LEU A 143 5.64 4.22 23.73
C LEU A 143 5.92 3.23 24.86
N ALA A 144 5.51 3.53 26.10
CA ALA A 144 5.63 2.60 27.23
C ALA A 144 4.90 1.28 26.95
N ARG A 145 3.69 1.36 26.38
CA ARG A 145 2.95 0.17 25.95
C ARG A 145 3.69 -0.62 24.87
N ALA A 146 4.30 0.06 23.90
CA ALA A 146 5.07 -0.58 22.84
C ALA A 146 6.29 -1.34 23.41
N THR A 147 6.98 -0.77 24.40
CA THR A 147 8.08 -1.45 25.12
C THR A 147 7.58 -2.71 25.83
N LEU A 148 6.49 -2.59 26.59
CA LEU A 148 5.93 -3.70 27.37
C LEU A 148 5.47 -4.85 26.47
N LEU A 149 4.96 -4.53 25.27
CA LEU A 149 4.52 -5.53 24.30
C LEU A 149 5.69 -6.13 23.48
N GLY A 150 6.88 -5.54 23.54
CA GLY A 150 8.04 -5.99 22.76
C GLY A 150 7.79 -5.95 21.26
N VAL A 151 7.28 -4.81 20.74
CA VAL A 151 7.02 -4.67 19.30
C VAL A 151 8.33 -4.66 18.50
N ASP A 152 8.28 -5.19 17.27
CA ASP A 152 9.45 -5.26 16.38
C ASP A 152 9.71 -3.98 15.57
N PHE A 153 8.64 -3.21 15.31
CA PHE A 153 8.68 -1.95 14.59
C PHE A 153 7.45 -1.10 14.94
N MET A 154 7.49 0.17 14.56
CA MET A 154 6.40 1.11 14.81
C MET A 154 5.84 1.67 13.50
N THR A 155 4.54 1.93 13.47
CA THR A 155 3.87 2.51 12.29
C THR A 155 3.10 3.76 12.68
N LEU A 156 3.37 4.86 11.99
CA LEU A 156 2.55 6.07 12.03
C LEU A 156 1.57 6.08 10.85
N ARG A 157 0.27 6.17 11.13
CA ARG A 157 -0.76 6.46 10.12
C ARG A 157 -1.27 7.88 10.31
N GLY A 158 -1.28 8.66 9.24
CA GLY A 158 -1.55 10.08 9.32
C GLY A 158 -0.38 10.85 9.94
N ARG A 159 -0.68 12.00 10.54
CA ARG A 159 0.34 12.93 11.04
C ARG A 159 0.16 13.22 12.52
N LEU A 160 1.27 13.45 13.21
CA LEU A 160 1.29 14.08 14.52
C LEU A 160 1.78 15.53 14.40
N GLY A 161 1.77 16.27 15.50
CA GLY A 161 2.52 17.54 15.55
C GLY A 161 4.00 17.25 15.37
N GLY A 162 4.73 18.05 14.58
CA GLY A 162 6.12 17.74 14.17
C GLY A 162 7.08 17.42 15.32
N ARG A 163 6.87 18.03 16.51
CA ARG A 163 7.61 17.67 17.74
C ARG A 163 7.37 16.22 18.17
N LEU A 164 6.12 15.75 18.12
CA LEU A 164 5.75 14.37 18.45
C LEU A 164 6.30 13.39 17.42
N GLU A 165 6.31 13.76 16.13
CA GLU A 165 6.88 12.93 15.06
C GLU A 165 8.40 12.76 15.25
N SER A 166 9.11 13.85 15.56
CA SER A 166 10.53 13.80 15.90
C SER A 166 10.80 12.93 17.14
N ARG A 167 10.04 13.13 18.23
CA ARG A 167 10.18 12.30 19.45
C ARG A 167 9.92 10.82 19.18
N LEU A 168 8.94 10.50 18.34
CA LEU A 168 8.64 9.13 17.95
C LEU A 168 9.81 8.50 17.18
N ALA A 169 10.39 9.23 16.22
CA ALA A 169 11.55 8.78 15.47
C ALA A 169 12.76 8.55 16.39
N ASP A 170 13.10 9.53 17.23
CA ASP A 170 14.19 9.44 18.20
C ASP A 170 14.01 8.24 19.14
N TYR A 171 12.78 8.02 19.62
CA TYR A 171 12.48 6.87 20.46
C TYR A 171 12.65 5.54 19.71
N ALA A 172 12.07 5.41 18.53
CA ALA A 172 12.13 4.16 17.75
C ALA A 172 13.59 3.79 17.46
N HIS A 173 14.36 4.72 16.91
CA HIS A 173 15.78 4.49 16.58
C HIS A 173 16.64 4.29 17.81
N GLY A 174 16.37 5.03 18.90
CA GLY A 174 17.06 4.84 20.19
C GLY A 174 16.85 3.45 20.81
N HIS A 175 15.79 2.74 20.41
CA HIS A 175 15.48 1.36 20.82
C HIS A 175 15.78 0.33 19.73
N GLY A 176 16.41 0.73 18.62
CA GLY A 176 16.73 -0.16 17.49
C GLY A 176 15.49 -0.65 16.72
N LEU A 177 14.38 0.09 16.80
CA LEU A 177 13.13 -0.21 16.11
C LEU A 177 13.06 0.58 14.80
N ARG A 178 12.56 -0.09 13.75
CA ARG A 178 12.22 0.55 12.47
C ARG A 178 10.93 1.35 12.60
N LEU A 179 10.84 2.45 11.87
CA LEU A 179 9.66 3.30 11.83
C LEU A 179 9.12 3.42 10.41
N THR A 180 7.82 3.18 10.24
CA THR A 180 7.17 3.24 8.93
C THR A 180 5.96 4.17 8.92
N THR A 181 5.65 4.77 7.77
CA THR A 181 4.51 5.67 7.61
C THR A 181 3.82 5.54 6.25
N THR A 182 2.61 6.07 6.18
CA THR A 182 1.85 6.27 4.93
C THR A 182 1.97 7.71 4.41
N GLU A 183 2.68 8.59 5.11
CA GLU A 183 2.77 10.02 4.79
C GLU A 183 4.17 10.38 4.28
N ILE A 184 4.24 11.03 3.11
CA ILE A 184 5.51 11.38 2.46
C ILE A 184 6.32 12.36 3.33
N PHE A 185 5.68 13.41 3.85
CA PHE A 185 6.40 14.45 4.59
C PHE A 185 7.08 13.93 5.87
N PRO A 186 6.39 13.21 6.78
CA PRO A 186 7.03 12.63 7.94
C PRO A 186 8.17 11.69 7.58
N ALA A 187 7.99 10.90 6.50
CA ALA A 187 9.01 9.96 6.07
C ALA A 187 10.35 10.64 5.76
N MET A 188 10.26 11.77 5.05
CA MET A 188 11.44 12.53 4.60
C MET A 188 11.99 13.45 5.67
N ALA A 189 11.13 14.07 6.48
CA ALA A 189 11.53 15.14 7.41
C ALA A 189 12.08 14.61 8.74
N PHE A 190 11.63 13.44 9.20
CA PHE A 190 11.97 12.91 10.53
C PHE A 190 12.72 11.57 10.47
N GLY A 191 13.18 11.16 9.29
CA GLY A 191 14.03 9.98 9.15
C GLY A 191 13.28 8.67 9.41
N PHE A 192 12.12 8.46 8.79
CA PHE A 192 11.50 7.12 8.86
C PHE A 192 12.34 6.15 8.02
N ASP A 193 12.07 4.85 8.13
CA ASP A 193 12.79 3.81 7.39
C ASP A 193 12.03 3.37 6.13
N ASP A 194 10.69 3.37 6.19
CA ASP A 194 9.82 2.84 5.14
C ASP A 194 8.62 3.75 4.84
N LEU A 195 8.32 3.90 3.54
CA LEU A 195 7.16 4.62 3.02
C LEU A 195 6.16 3.66 2.36
N ASN A 196 4.97 3.54 2.94
CA ASN A 196 3.91 2.64 2.49
C ASN A 196 2.73 3.43 1.93
N VAL A 197 2.86 3.92 0.68
CA VAL A 197 1.81 4.70 0.04
C VAL A 197 1.76 4.45 -1.47
N PRO A 198 0.58 4.21 -2.05
CA PRO A 198 0.41 4.17 -3.48
C PRO A 198 0.53 5.59 -4.03
N LEU A 199 1.36 5.78 -5.06
CA LEU A 199 1.53 7.08 -5.68
C LEU A 199 0.89 7.07 -7.07
N ARG A 200 -0.07 7.97 -7.28
CA ARG A 200 -0.76 8.16 -8.56
C ARG A 200 -0.27 9.45 -9.20
N GLN A 201 0.60 9.33 -10.21
CA GLN A 201 1.07 10.48 -10.98
C GLN A 201 1.62 11.63 -10.10
N PRO A 202 2.57 11.34 -9.18
CA PRO A 202 3.17 12.39 -8.39
C PRO A 202 4.00 13.33 -9.28
N TYR A 203 4.27 14.54 -8.78
CA TYR A 203 5.21 15.46 -9.40
C TYR A 203 6.62 14.86 -9.43
N HIS A 204 7.47 15.36 -10.34
CA HIS A 204 8.82 14.82 -10.55
C HIS A 204 9.71 14.95 -9.31
N ASP A 205 9.54 16.03 -8.54
CA ASP A 205 10.25 16.24 -7.27
C ASP A 205 9.92 15.18 -6.23
N VAL A 206 8.67 14.72 -6.15
CA VAL A 206 8.27 13.62 -5.28
C VAL A 206 8.89 12.30 -5.73
N ILE A 207 8.97 12.04 -7.04
CA ILE A 207 9.66 10.87 -7.60
C ILE A 207 11.14 10.90 -7.19
N ASP A 208 11.81 12.03 -7.41
CA ASP A 208 13.21 12.23 -7.06
C ASP A 208 13.46 12.04 -5.57
N VAL A 209 12.61 12.64 -4.72
CA VAL A 209 12.72 12.55 -3.26
C VAL A 209 12.55 11.10 -2.80
N VAL A 210 11.51 10.40 -3.26
CA VAL A 210 11.32 8.99 -2.90
C VAL A 210 12.49 8.13 -3.37
N ALA A 211 12.90 8.27 -4.63
CA ALA A 211 13.97 7.47 -5.19
C ALA A 211 15.33 7.69 -4.51
N LYS A 212 15.66 8.95 -4.17
CA LYS A 212 16.96 9.32 -3.59
C LYS A 212 17.01 9.29 -2.07
N SER A 213 15.87 9.13 -1.40
CA SER A 213 15.78 9.11 0.07
C SER A 213 16.48 7.92 0.72
N GLY A 214 16.68 6.81 -0.01
CA GLY A 214 17.17 5.55 0.54
C GLY A 214 16.11 4.76 1.33
N LEU A 215 14.89 5.30 1.47
CA LEU A 215 13.76 4.60 2.08
C LEU A 215 13.36 3.39 1.24
N ALA A 216 12.86 2.34 1.90
CA ALA A 216 12.12 1.32 1.19
C ALA A 216 10.69 1.84 0.93
N TRP A 217 10.26 1.77 -0.33
CA TRP A 217 8.94 2.22 -0.76
C TRP A 217 8.06 1.05 -1.19
N THR A 218 6.85 0.99 -0.63
CA THR A 218 5.86 -0.06 -0.92
C THR A 218 4.65 0.54 -1.66
N PRO A 219 4.46 0.22 -2.95
CA PRO A 219 3.40 0.82 -3.76
C PRO A 219 2.01 0.21 -3.54
N MET A 220 1.89 -1.04 -3.09
CA MET A 220 0.63 -1.72 -2.78
C MET A 220 -0.37 -1.70 -3.95
N LEU A 221 0.11 -1.96 -5.16
CA LEU A 221 -0.66 -1.89 -6.39
C LEU A 221 -1.86 -2.85 -6.42
N ALA A 222 -1.73 -4.05 -5.85
CA ALA A 222 -2.72 -5.12 -5.88
C ALA A 222 -4.06 -4.67 -5.29
N THR A 223 -4.04 -3.95 -4.16
CA THR A 223 -5.25 -3.39 -3.54
C THR A 223 -5.73 -2.10 -4.20
N HIS A 224 -4.81 -1.34 -4.81
CA HIS A 224 -5.11 -0.07 -5.47
C HIS A 224 -5.45 -0.28 -6.95
N LEU A 225 -6.54 -1.00 -7.21
CA LEU A 225 -7.06 -1.42 -8.53
C LEU A 225 -6.32 -2.59 -9.20
N GLY A 226 -5.07 -2.88 -8.82
CA GLY A 226 -4.23 -3.88 -9.51
C GLY A 226 -4.87 -5.27 -9.61
N LEU A 227 -5.53 -5.75 -8.56
CA LEU A 227 -6.21 -7.05 -8.57
C LEU A 227 -7.41 -7.07 -9.50
N VAL A 228 -8.22 -6.02 -9.50
CA VAL A 228 -9.40 -5.94 -10.37
C VAL A 228 -8.97 -5.78 -11.83
N THR A 229 -7.97 -4.94 -12.10
CA THR A 229 -7.36 -4.79 -13.43
C THR A 229 -6.71 -6.09 -13.89
N SER A 230 -6.07 -6.85 -13.00
CA SER A 230 -5.49 -8.16 -13.36
C SER A 230 -6.55 -9.16 -13.77
N ILE A 231 -7.70 -9.18 -13.08
CA ILE A 231 -8.82 -10.07 -13.39
C ILE A 231 -9.44 -9.76 -14.78
N GLU A 232 -9.43 -8.50 -15.20
CA GLU A 232 -9.89 -8.11 -16.55
C GLU A 232 -9.00 -8.72 -17.65
N HIS A 233 -7.69 -8.77 -17.43
CA HIS A 233 -6.73 -9.32 -18.40
C HIS A 233 -6.56 -10.84 -18.28
N ASP A 234 -6.69 -11.39 -17.07
CA ASP A 234 -6.49 -12.79 -16.75
C ASP A 234 -7.58 -13.31 -15.82
N ARG A 235 -8.63 -13.88 -16.43
CA ARG A 235 -9.75 -14.46 -15.69
C ARG A 235 -9.39 -15.74 -14.93
N THR A 236 -8.20 -16.32 -15.14
CA THR A 236 -7.77 -17.52 -14.39
C THR A 236 -7.59 -17.23 -12.91
N ILE A 237 -7.33 -15.96 -12.53
CA ILE A 237 -7.27 -15.50 -11.14
C ILE A 237 -8.56 -15.85 -10.37
N LEU A 238 -9.72 -15.79 -11.02
CA LEU A 238 -11.02 -16.14 -10.41
C LEU A 238 -11.19 -17.64 -10.12
N ARG A 239 -10.30 -18.47 -10.66
CA ARG A 239 -10.25 -19.93 -10.47
C ARG A 239 -9.14 -20.34 -9.49
N ASP A 240 -8.40 -19.38 -8.93
CA ASP A 240 -7.34 -19.69 -7.98
C ASP A 240 -7.91 -20.41 -6.74
N PRO A 241 -7.39 -21.60 -6.36
CA PRO A 241 -7.89 -22.35 -5.21
C PRO A 241 -7.88 -21.57 -3.91
N ARG A 242 -6.98 -20.60 -3.74
CA ARG A 242 -6.88 -19.79 -2.52
C ARG A 242 -8.10 -18.91 -2.29
N LEU A 243 -8.85 -18.56 -3.33
CA LEU A 243 -10.13 -17.85 -3.17
C LEU A 243 -11.18 -18.67 -2.41
N SER A 244 -11.08 -20.01 -2.43
CA SER A 244 -11.98 -20.90 -1.68
C SER A 244 -11.73 -20.89 -0.17
N MET A 245 -10.58 -20.38 0.28
CA MET A 245 -10.24 -20.23 1.70
C MET A 245 -10.95 -19.02 2.36
N PHE A 246 -11.59 -18.18 1.56
CA PHE A 246 -12.29 -16.99 2.02
C PHE A 246 -13.81 -17.24 2.04
N PRO A 247 -14.58 -16.48 2.85
CA PRO A 247 -16.04 -16.49 2.78
C PRO A 247 -16.54 -16.44 1.32
N PRO A 248 -17.50 -17.29 0.92
CA PRO A 248 -17.96 -17.38 -0.48
C PRO A 248 -18.39 -16.05 -1.10
N ALA A 249 -18.85 -15.11 -0.27
CA ALA A 249 -19.20 -13.75 -0.67
C ALA A 249 -18.04 -12.99 -1.32
N ILE A 250 -16.79 -13.21 -0.90
CA ILE A 250 -15.60 -12.54 -1.46
C ILE A 250 -15.34 -13.02 -2.89
N ALA A 251 -15.31 -14.35 -3.10
CA ALA A 251 -15.16 -14.92 -4.44
C ALA A 251 -16.33 -14.53 -5.36
N ALA A 252 -17.56 -14.52 -4.84
CA ALA A 252 -18.74 -14.07 -5.56
C ALA A 252 -18.65 -12.59 -5.96
N ALA A 253 -18.17 -11.72 -5.06
CA ALA A 253 -17.98 -10.31 -5.34
C ALA A 253 -16.95 -10.06 -6.45
N TYR A 254 -15.80 -10.76 -6.43
CA TYR A 254 -14.83 -10.68 -7.52
C TYR A 254 -15.41 -11.15 -8.86
N ARG A 255 -16.18 -12.25 -8.87
CA ARG A 255 -16.88 -12.73 -10.09
C ARG A 255 -17.93 -11.74 -10.57
N ALA A 256 -18.74 -11.19 -9.67
CA ALA A 256 -19.76 -10.20 -10.00
C ALA A 256 -19.14 -8.93 -10.57
N MET A 257 -18.07 -8.40 -9.97
CA MET A 257 -17.33 -7.27 -10.51
C MET A 257 -16.75 -7.57 -11.89
N ALA A 258 -16.15 -8.75 -12.08
CA ALA A 258 -15.57 -9.16 -13.36
C ALA A 258 -16.62 -9.38 -14.47
N ASN A 259 -17.87 -9.67 -14.12
CA ASN A 259 -18.97 -9.86 -15.08
C ASN A 259 -19.72 -8.56 -15.36
N ALA A 260 -19.92 -7.72 -14.34
CA ALA A 260 -20.54 -6.40 -14.48
C ALA A 260 -19.71 -5.44 -15.35
N ARG A 261 -18.41 -5.73 -15.52
CA ARG A 261 -17.45 -4.86 -16.21
C ARG A 261 -17.15 -5.25 -17.66
N ASN A 262 -17.97 -6.11 -18.28
CA ASN A 262 -17.84 -6.47 -19.70
C ASN A 262 -18.05 -5.31 -20.70
N GLU A 263 -18.14 -4.05 -20.27
CA GLU A 263 -18.37 -2.89 -21.17
C GLU A 263 -17.47 -1.67 -20.91
N THR A 264 -16.35 -1.76 -20.18
CA THR A 264 -15.61 -0.52 -19.82
C THR A 264 -14.10 -0.60 -19.98
N GLN A 265 -13.62 -0.24 -21.17
CA GLN A 265 -12.28 0.33 -21.35
C GLN A 265 -12.13 1.52 -20.38
N GLY A 266 -11.32 1.40 -19.33
CA GLY A 266 -11.13 2.51 -18.40
C GLY A 266 -10.35 2.18 -17.13
N LEU A 267 -10.42 0.95 -16.62
CA LEU A 267 -9.63 0.56 -15.45
C LEU A 267 -8.14 0.58 -15.73
N GLU A 268 -7.72 0.01 -16.86
CA GLU A 268 -6.32 0.08 -17.28
C GLU A 268 -5.87 1.54 -17.43
N ALA A 269 -6.69 2.42 -18.02
CA ALA A 269 -6.37 3.85 -18.12
C ALA A 269 -6.29 4.55 -16.74
N ALA A 270 -7.14 4.16 -15.79
CA ALA A 270 -7.12 4.69 -14.43
C ALA A 270 -5.96 4.14 -13.58
N PHE A 271 -5.48 2.94 -13.90
CA PHE A 271 -4.43 2.23 -13.19
C PHE A 271 -3.04 2.50 -13.75
N LYS A 272 -2.92 2.75 -15.06
CA LYS A 272 -1.67 3.09 -15.75
C LYS A 272 -0.82 4.15 -15.03
N PRO A 273 -1.37 5.25 -14.48
CA PRO A 273 -0.56 6.24 -13.78
C PRO A 273 0.15 5.69 -12.52
N TYR A 274 -0.39 4.67 -11.86
CA TYR A 274 0.31 3.98 -10.76
C TYR A 274 1.49 3.17 -11.29
N ARG A 275 1.29 2.41 -12.38
CA ARG A 275 2.39 1.65 -13.02
C ARG A 275 3.49 2.57 -13.54
N ASP A 276 3.12 3.68 -14.19
CA ASP A 276 4.06 4.68 -14.70
C ASP A 276 4.89 5.29 -13.54
N THR A 277 4.27 5.47 -12.37
CA THR A 277 4.96 5.99 -11.18
C THR A 277 5.98 4.99 -10.65
N VAL A 278 5.62 3.70 -10.54
CA VAL A 278 6.56 2.65 -10.16
C VAL A 278 7.74 2.62 -11.14
N LYS A 279 7.46 2.65 -12.44
CA LYS A 279 8.50 2.71 -13.47
C LYS A 279 9.46 3.87 -13.26
N ALA A 280 8.91 5.07 -13.03
CA ALA A 280 9.71 6.27 -12.86
C ALA A 280 10.60 6.22 -11.61
N ILE A 281 10.07 5.74 -10.48
CA ILE A 281 10.83 5.60 -9.23
C ILE A 281 11.93 4.53 -9.38
N VAL A 282 11.63 3.38 -9.98
CA VAL A 282 12.63 2.32 -10.23
C VAL A 282 13.75 2.82 -11.14
N LEU A 283 13.41 3.51 -12.24
CA LEU A 283 14.42 4.09 -13.15
C LEU A 283 15.28 5.16 -12.48
N ALA A 284 14.72 5.89 -11.50
CA ALA A 284 15.45 6.87 -10.70
C ALA A 284 16.31 6.23 -9.58
N GLY A 285 16.34 4.89 -9.46
CA GLY A 285 17.14 4.17 -8.47
C GLY A 285 16.43 3.95 -7.13
N GLY A 286 15.12 4.17 -7.06
CA GLY A 286 14.34 3.96 -5.85
C GLY A 286 14.24 2.49 -5.45
N ARG A 287 14.24 2.25 -4.13
CA ARG A 287 14.17 0.92 -3.55
C ARG A 287 12.72 0.49 -3.33
N VAL A 288 12.25 -0.44 -4.14
CA VAL A 288 10.88 -0.99 -4.06
C VAL A 288 10.84 -2.22 -3.17
N VAL A 289 9.83 -2.30 -2.29
CA VAL A 289 9.49 -3.46 -1.48
C VAL A 289 8.06 -3.92 -1.80
N VAL A 290 7.83 -5.22 -1.76
CA VAL A 290 6.51 -5.81 -2.01
C VAL A 290 5.68 -5.81 -0.74
N GLY A 291 4.48 -5.25 -0.83
CA GLY A 291 3.45 -5.31 0.20
C GLY A 291 2.09 -5.06 -0.43
N THR A 292 1.03 -5.65 0.13
CA THR A 292 -0.26 -5.75 -0.56
C THR A 292 -1.39 -4.97 0.09
N ASP A 293 -1.26 -4.59 1.37
CA ASP A 293 -2.38 -4.13 2.22
C ASP A 293 -3.57 -5.13 2.23
N ALA A 294 -3.28 -6.43 2.15
CA ALA A 294 -4.29 -7.50 2.12
C ALA A 294 -5.14 -7.54 3.40
N GLY A 295 -6.39 -7.95 3.24
CA GLY A 295 -7.43 -7.94 4.28
C GLY A 295 -8.54 -6.92 4.00
N THR A 296 -9.34 -6.63 5.04
CA THR A 296 -10.39 -5.61 4.98
C THR A 296 -9.76 -4.22 4.98
N ASN A 297 -9.78 -3.53 3.84
CA ASN A 297 -9.40 -2.13 3.75
C ASN A 297 -10.55 -1.30 3.16
N ALA A 298 -10.62 -0.03 3.52
CA ALA A 298 -11.70 0.87 3.11
C ALA A 298 -11.60 1.32 1.64
N VAL A 299 -10.53 0.91 0.93
CA VAL A 299 -10.16 1.42 -0.39
C VAL A 299 -10.53 0.45 -1.50
N SER A 300 -10.49 -0.87 -1.23
CA SER A 300 -10.96 -1.89 -2.16
C SER A 300 -12.44 -2.21 -1.90
N PRO A 301 -13.29 -2.30 -2.95
CA PRO A 301 -14.69 -2.70 -2.80
C PRO A 301 -14.84 -4.16 -2.33
N VAL A 302 -13.76 -4.95 -2.39
CA VAL A 302 -13.71 -6.35 -1.96
C VAL A 302 -12.38 -6.59 -1.24
N GLU A 303 -12.43 -7.33 -0.13
CA GLU A 303 -11.24 -7.68 0.64
C GLU A 303 -10.17 -8.34 -0.24
N ALA A 304 -8.95 -7.80 -0.19
CA ALA A 304 -7.86 -8.38 -0.95
C ALA A 304 -7.44 -9.72 -0.32
N PRO A 305 -7.51 -10.83 -1.07
CA PRO A 305 -7.21 -12.15 -0.55
C PRO A 305 -5.73 -12.26 -0.17
N TYR A 306 -5.46 -12.65 1.08
CA TYR A 306 -4.12 -13.03 1.54
C TYR A 306 -3.50 -14.09 0.62
N GLY A 307 -2.20 -14.02 0.43
CA GLY A 307 -1.47 -14.89 -0.49
C GLY A 307 -1.66 -14.48 -1.95
N LEU A 308 -2.87 -14.60 -2.50
CA LEU A 308 -3.12 -14.30 -3.92
C LEU A 308 -2.76 -12.85 -4.31
N SER A 309 -3.08 -11.88 -3.45
CA SER A 309 -2.71 -10.47 -3.66
C SER A 309 -1.20 -10.25 -3.81
N LEU A 310 -0.34 -11.09 -3.19
CA LEU A 310 1.12 -10.97 -3.30
C LEU A 310 1.60 -11.29 -4.71
N HIS A 311 1.06 -12.33 -5.33
CA HIS A 311 1.43 -12.70 -6.70
C HIS A 311 0.96 -11.64 -7.70
N VAL A 312 -0.22 -11.09 -7.45
CA VAL A 312 -0.74 -9.98 -8.24
C VAL A 312 0.16 -8.75 -8.09
N GLU A 313 0.63 -8.42 -6.89
CA GLU A 313 1.61 -7.33 -6.70
C GLU A 313 2.87 -7.55 -7.55
N LEU A 314 3.45 -8.76 -7.51
CA LEU A 314 4.62 -9.12 -8.31
C LEU A 314 4.38 -8.95 -9.81
N GLU A 315 3.24 -9.42 -10.30
CA GLU A 315 2.84 -9.24 -11.69
C GLU A 315 2.67 -7.78 -12.06
N GLN A 316 2.12 -6.96 -11.17
CA GLN A 316 1.97 -5.53 -11.41
C GLN A 316 3.30 -4.77 -11.40
N LEU A 317 4.26 -5.18 -10.56
CA LEU A 317 5.62 -4.64 -10.59
C LEU A 317 6.33 -4.96 -11.92
N VAL A 318 6.20 -6.20 -12.40
CA VAL A 318 6.74 -6.59 -13.72
C VAL A 318 6.03 -5.85 -14.85
N ALA A 319 4.70 -5.72 -14.80
CA ALA A 319 3.93 -4.94 -15.76
C ALA A 319 4.26 -3.43 -15.73
N SER A 320 4.83 -2.95 -14.62
CA SER A 320 5.34 -1.58 -14.48
C SER A 320 6.76 -1.41 -15.05
N GLY A 321 7.41 -2.48 -15.50
CA GLY A 321 8.73 -2.45 -16.14
C GLY A 321 9.88 -2.95 -15.28
N MET A 322 9.62 -3.53 -14.10
CA MET A 322 10.64 -4.29 -13.38
C MET A 322 10.88 -5.63 -14.09
N THR A 323 12.11 -6.14 -14.05
CA THR A 323 12.38 -7.52 -14.45
C THR A 323 11.78 -8.49 -13.42
N PRO A 324 11.47 -9.74 -13.81
CA PRO A 324 11.02 -10.75 -12.83
C PRO A 324 12.00 -10.95 -11.67
N PHE A 325 13.30 -10.89 -11.95
CA PHE A 325 14.34 -10.97 -10.91
C PHE A 325 14.26 -9.81 -9.91
N GLN A 326 14.11 -8.57 -10.39
CA GLN A 326 13.94 -7.40 -9.52
C GLN A 326 12.66 -7.49 -8.68
N ALA A 327 11.56 -7.97 -9.25
CA ALA A 327 10.31 -8.17 -8.52
C ALA A 327 10.47 -9.23 -7.41
N LEU A 328 11.18 -10.32 -7.68
CA LEU A 328 11.50 -11.34 -6.67
C LEU A 328 12.41 -10.77 -5.57
N GLN A 329 13.46 -10.00 -5.92
CA GLN A 329 14.30 -9.32 -4.92
C GLN A 329 13.49 -8.36 -4.04
N ALA A 330 12.55 -7.61 -4.62
CA ALA A 330 11.65 -6.71 -3.89
C ALA A 330 10.78 -7.46 -2.86
N ALA A 331 10.41 -8.72 -3.13
CA ALA A 331 9.66 -9.57 -2.21
C ALA A 331 10.52 -10.33 -1.19
N THR A 332 11.82 -10.47 -1.43
CA THR A 332 12.73 -11.25 -0.59
C THR A 332 13.78 -10.38 0.08
N LEU A 333 14.91 -10.14 -0.59
CA LEU A 333 16.05 -9.40 -0.04
C LEU A 333 15.66 -7.98 0.36
N SER A 334 15.03 -7.20 -0.53
CA SER A 334 14.68 -5.80 -0.21
C SER A 334 13.74 -5.72 0.99
N ALA A 335 12.76 -6.63 1.07
CA ALA A 335 11.87 -6.71 2.22
C ALA A 335 12.64 -7.05 3.53
N ALA A 336 13.61 -7.96 3.45
CA ALA A 336 14.43 -8.33 4.59
C ALA A 336 15.35 -7.20 5.07
N GLU A 337 15.99 -6.43 4.17
CA GLU A 337 16.84 -5.32 4.62
C GLU A 337 15.99 -4.12 5.10
N ALA A 338 14.78 -3.91 4.55
CA ALA A 338 13.83 -2.93 5.07
C ALA A 338 13.46 -3.22 6.53
N LEU A 339 13.16 -4.48 6.83
CA LEU A 339 12.89 -4.95 8.18
C LEU A 339 14.15 -5.06 9.07
N GLY A 340 15.35 -4.87 8.53
CA GLY A 340 16.61 -5.00 9.26
C GLY A 340 16.96 -6.43 9.67
N VAL A 341 16.50 -7.43 8.92
CA VAL A 341 16.70 -8.88 9.20
C VAL A 341 17.33 -9.62 8.01
N ALA A 342 18.02 -8.89 7.12
CA ALA A 342 18.65 -9.46 5.94
C ALA A 342 19.75 -10.48 6.25
N ASP A 343 20.37 -10.41 7.43
CA ASP A 343 21.35 -11.41 7.89
C ASP A 343 20.70 -12.76 8.25
N GLU A 344 19.37 -12.80 8.43
CA GLU A 344 18.62 -13.97 8.86
C GLU A 344 17.75 -14.58 7.74
N ILE A 345 17.19 -13.75 6.86
CA ILE A 345 16.24 -14.15 5.79
C ILE A 345 16.43 -13.30 4.52
N GLY A 346 15.73 -13.68 3.45
CA GLY A 346 15.65 -12.91 2.19
C GLY A 346 16.56 -13.39 1.07
N THR A 347 17.57 -14.21 1.36
CA THR A 347 18.44 -14.88 0.39
C THR A 347 18.68 -16.34 0.78
N ILE A 348 19.13 -17.14 -0.19
CA ILE A 348 19.49 -18.55 0.04
C ILE A 348 20.99 -18.62 0.26
N GLU A 349 21.40 -18.52 1.52
CA GLU A 349 22.81 -18.52 1.93
C GLU A 349 23.02 -19.37 3.20
N PRO A 350 24.19 -20.02 3.37
CA PRO A 350 24.50 -20.75 4.58
C PRO A 350 24.37 -19.89 5.85
N GLY A 351 23.70 -20.43 6.87
CA GLY A 351 23.51 -19.75 8.16
C GLY A 351 22.18 -18.99 8.31
N LYS A 352 21.46 -18.74 7.19
CA LYS A 352 20.12 -18.14 7.20
C LYS A 352 19.02 -19.16 7.50
N PHE A 353 17.83 -18.69 7.87
CA PHE A 353 16.69 -19.58 8.05
C PHE A 353 16.30 -20.25 6.72
N ALA A 354 15.95 -21.53 6.79
CA ALA A 354 15.44 -22.28 5.65
C ALA A 354 13.96 -21.92 5.39
N ASP A 355 13.75 -20.70 4.90
CA ASP A 355 12.48 -20.14 4.44
C ASP A 355 12.47 -20.14 2.91
N LEU A 356 11.89 -21.18 2.30
CA LEU A 356 11.95 -21.43 0.87
C LEU A 356 10.55 -21.59 0.28
N VAL A 357 10.37 -21.18 -0.98
CA VAL A 357 9.15 -21.43 -1.75
C VAL A 357 9.52 -22.28 -2.96
N PHE A 358 8.83 -23.41 -3.13
CA PHE A 358 9.04 -24.31 -4.26
C PHE A 358 7.92 -24.10 -5.28
N LEU A 359 8.30 -23.67 -6.48
CA LEU A 359 7.38 -23.38 -7.58
C LEU A 359 7.36 -24.51 -8.60
N GLY A 360 6.21 -24.73 -9.25
CA GLY A 360 6.07 -25.70 -10.35
C GLY A 360 6.57 -25.20 -11.71
N GLY A 361 7.05 -23.96 -11.80
CA GLY A 361 7.64 -23.39 -13.01
C GLY A 361 8.57 -22.23 -12.72
N ASP A 362 9.34 -21.80 -13.73
CA ASP A 362 10.37 -20.77 -13.60
C ASP A 362 9.75 -19.34 -13.57
N PRO A 363 9.82 -18.63 -12.43
CA PRO A 363 9.30 -17.26 -12.32
C PRO A 363 10.14 -16.22 -13.06
N LEU A 364 11.37 -16.54 -13.49
CA LEU A 364 12.22 -15.62 -14.25
C LEU A 364 11.78 -15.51 -15.72
N GLN A 365 11.16 -16.57 -16.26
CA GLN A 365 10.57 -16.57 -17.60
C GLN A 365 9.18 -15.96 -17.61
N ASP A 366 8.39 -16.25 -16.58
CA ASP A 366 7.04 -15.72 -16.42
C ASP A 366 6.70 -15.57 -14.93
N ILE A 367 6.60 -14.33 -14.46
CA ILE A 367 6.36 -14.02 -13.04
C ILE A 367 5.04 -14.63 -12.52
N ARG A 368 4.07 -14.94 -13.40
CA ARG A 368 2.81 -15.62 -13.02
C ARG A 368 3.06 -17.03 -12.50
N ARG A 369 4.21 -17.65 -12.80
CA ARG A 369 4.61 -18.95 -12.24
C ARG A 369 4.76 -18.93 -10.73
N THR A 370 4.92 -17.75 -10.12
CA THR A 370 4.87 -17.61 -8.66
C THR A 370 3.54 -18.07 -8.06
N ARG A 371 2.43 -18.08 -8.82
CA ARG A 371 1.14 -18.61 -8.35
C ARG A 371 1.14 -20.13 -8.18
N ASP A 372 1.97 -20.86 -8.91
CA ASP A 372 2.06 -22.33 -8.86
C ASP A 372 2.99 -22.79 -7.73
N VAL A 373 2.61 -22.44 -6.49
CA VAL A 373 3.33 -22.87 -5.29
C VAL A 373 3.01 -24.34 -5.01
N ARG A 374 4.05 -25.18 -4.97
CA ARG A 374 3.92 -26.62 -4.66
C ARG A 374 4.17 -26.90 -3.19
N ARG A 375 5.22 -26.30 -2.63
CA ARG A 375 5.60 -26.45 -1.23
C ARG A 375 6.16 -25.14 -0.69
N VAL A 376 6.04 -24.96 0.62
CA VAL A 376 6.70 -23.88 1.34
C VAL A 376 7.49 -24.51 2.48
N MET A 377 8.77 -24.19 2.59
CA MET A 377 9.57 -24.50 3.77
C MET A 377 9.62 -23.25 4.64
N ARG A 378 9.33 -23.39 5.93
CA ARG A 378 9.45 -22.32 6.91
C ARG A 378 10.27 -22.80 8.10
N GLY A 379 11.43 -22.20 8.32
CA GLY A 379 12.39 -22.57 9.35
C GLY A 379 12.75 -24.05 9.29
N GLY A 380 12.95 -24.59 8.09
CA GLY A 380 13.28 -26.00 7.84
C GLY A 380 12.09 -26.97 7.80
N ARG A 381 10.87 -26.51 8.10
CA ARG A 381 9.66 -27.35 8.10
C ARG A 381 8.92 -27.20 6.78
N ILE A 382 8.63 -28.32 6.11
CA ILE A 382 7.94 -28.33 4.82
C ILE A 382 6.42 -28.36 5.02
N TYR A 383 5.71 -27.54 4.25
CA TYR A 383 4.27 -27.45 4.13
C TYR A 383 3.87 -27.68 2.68
N ASP A 384 2.96 -28.61 2.44
CA ASP A 384 2.47 -28.90 1.09
C ASP A 384 1.30 -27.97 0.73
N ALA A 385 1.30 -27.43 -0.50
CA ALA A 385 0.22 -26.55 -0.95
C ALA A 385 -1.13 -27.28 -1.07
N SER A 386 -1.13 -28.61 -1.28
CA SER A 386 -2.36 -29.40 -1.26
C SER A 386 -3.09 -29.36 0.10
N LEU A 387 -2.39 -28.95 1.16
CA LEU A 387 -2.91 -28.84 2.52
C LEU A 387 -3.42 -27.42 2.85
N LEU A 388 -3.49 -26.52 1.86
CA LEU A 388 -4.07 -25.18 2.01
C LEU A 388 -5.50 -25.26 2.59
N GLY A 389 -5.74 -24.53 3.69
CA GLY A 389 -7.03 -24.52 4.38
C GLY A 389 -7.28 -25.67 5.35
N VAL A 390 -6.37 -26.66 5.42
CA VAL A 390 -6.45 -27.75 6.40
C VAL A 390 -5.61 -27.39 7.63
N PRO A 391 -6.20 -27.32 8.85
CA PRO A 391 -5.44 -27.12 10.08
C PRO A 391 -4.37 -28.19 10.22
N GLN A 392 -3.11 -27.78 10.06
CA GLN A 392 -1.98 -28.66 10.31
C GLN A 392 -1.74 -28.73 11.81
N GLN A 393 -1.79 -29.92 12.40
CA GLN A 393 -1.24 -30.10 13.74
C GLN A 393 0.20 -29.60 13.73
N ALA A 394 0.65 -28.89 14.76
CA ALA A 394 2.07 -28.62 14.89
C ALA A 394 2.77 -29.99 15.05
N PRO A 395 3.66 -30.43 14.13
CA PRO A 395 4.40 -31.65 14.39
C PRO A 395 5.16 -31.52 15.71
N ARG A 396 5.06 -32.60 16.50
CA ARG A 396 5.71 -32.80 17.80
C ARG A 396 7.20 -32.46 17.74
#